data_AF-A0A3S3ATI1-F1
#
_entry.id   AF-A0A3S3ATI1-F1
#
_cell.length_a   1.000
_cell.length_b   1.000
_cell.length_c   1.000
_cell.angle_alpha   90.00
_cell.angle_beta   90.00
_cell.angle_gamma   90.00
#
_symmetry.space_group_name_H-M   'P 1'
#
loop_
_entity.id
_entity.type
_entity.pdbx_description
1 polymer ?
#
loop_
_entity_poly.entity_id
_entity_poly.type
_entity_poly.pdbx_seq_one_letter_code
_entity_poly.pdbx_strand_id
1 'polypeptide(L)' 'MMRRGRKTLIALDSGDWCFGRIIGRRRGGSGIRVQLLKHDAGEKYPTFTIADAKSGDGFAL' A
#
# COMPACT_ATOMS: atom_id res chain seq x y z
N MET A 1 12.33 -12.01 9.10
CA MET A 1 10.94 -12.22 9.58
C MET A 1 10.00 -11.27 8.83
N MET A 2 9.32 -11.72 7.78
CA MET A 2 8.43 -10.86 6.98
C MET A 2 7.21 -10.45 7.82
N ARG A 3 7.06 -9.14 8.09
CA ARG A 3 5.86 -8.61 8.77
C ARG A 3 4.61 -9.00 7.98
N ARG A 4 3.59 -9.55 8.65
CA ARG A 4 2.32 -9.99 8.06
C ARG A 4 1.51 -8.77 7.57
N GLY A 5 1.79 -8.30 6.36
CA GLY A 5 1.02 -7.23 5.71
C GLY A 5 -0.38 -7.68 5.26
N ARG A 6 -1.31 -6.73 5.17
CA ARG A 6 -2.70 -6.94 4.69
C ARG A 6 -2.74 -6.71 3.18
N LYS A 7 -3.46 -7.57 2.44
CA LYS A 7 -3.77 -7.31 1.03
C LYS A 7 -5.01 -6.44 0.94
N THR A 8 -4.98 -5.42 0.09
CA THR A 8 -6.14 -4.58 -0.16
C THR A 8 -6.07 -3.92 -1.54
N LEU A 9 -7.14 -3.24 -1.94
CA LEU A 9 -7.20 -2.46 -3.16
C LEU A 9 -6.61 -1.07 -2.90
N ILE A 10 -5.75 -0.61 -3.79
CA ILE A 10 -5.10 0.70 -3.74
C ILE A 10 -5.64 1.54 -4.90
N ALA A 11 -6.14 2.72 -4.59
CA ALA A 11 -6.42 3.76 -5.58
C ALA A 11 -5.17 4.65 -5.67
N LEU A 12 -4.50 4.66 -6.82
CA LEU A 12 -3.31 5.46 -7.07
C LEU A 12 -3.70 6.89 -7.44
N ASP A 13 -2.80 7.84 -7.15
CA ASP A 13 -2.99 9.26 -7.51
C ASP A 13 -3.03 9.50 -9.03
N SER A 14 -2.53 8.55 -9.83
CA SER A 14 -2.69 8.55 -11.29
C SER A 14 -4.14 8.36 -11.73
N GLY A 15 -5.02 7.88 -10.85
CA GLY A 15 -6.37 7.43 -11.16
C GLY A 15 -6.47 5.92 -11.41
N ASP A 16 -5.33 5.21 -11.52
CA ASP A 16 -5.29 3.76 -11.68
C ASP A 16 -5.48 3.02 -10.37
N TRP A 17 -5.96 1.78 -10.44
CA TRP A 17 -6.25 0.96 -9.27
C TRP A 17 -5.48 -0.35 -9.34
N CYS A 18 -4.94 -0.82 -8.21
CA CYS A 18 -4.23 -2.09 -8.15
C CYS A 18 -4.42 -2.82 -6.82
N PHE A 19 -4.20 -4.14 -6.81
CA PHE A 19 -4.10 -4.88 -5.56
C PHE A 19 -2.69 -4.73 -4.99
N GLY A 20 -2.59 -4.34 -3.73
CA GLY A 20 -1.33 -4.13 -3.03
C GLY A 20 -1.28 -4.83 -1.68
N ARG A 21 -0.07 -5.03 -1.18
CA ARG A 21 0.16 -5.48 0.20
C ARG A 21 0.64 -4.32 1.04
N ILE A 22 -0.09 -3.96 2.09
CA ILE A 22 0.31 -2.89 3.01
C ILE A 22 1.01 -3.49 4.22
N ILE A 23 2.20 -2.97 4.55
CA ILE A 23 2.95 -3.26 5.78
C ILE A 23 3.02 -2.01 6.67
N GLY A 24 2.95 -2.17 8.00
CA GLY A 24 2.99 -1.04 8.93
C GLY A 24 2.42 -1.37 10.31
N ARG A 25 2.73 -0.54 11.32
CA ARG A 25 2.29 -0.72 12.72
C ARG A 25 0.87 -0.22 13.00
N ARG A 26 0.33 0.71 12.20
CA ARG A 26 -1.07 1.16 12.35
C ARG A 26 -2.00 0.14 11.70
N ARG A 27 -3.09 -0.23 12.39
CA ARG A 27 -4.18 -1.00 11.79
C ARG A 27 -4.75 -0.15 10.65
N GLY A 28 -4.40 -0.52 9.41
CA GLY A 28 -4.84 0.22 8.23
C GLY A 28 -6.36 0.11 8.05
N GLY A 29 -7.03 1.26 8.12
CA GLY A 29 -8.42 1.43 7.68
C GLY A 29 -8.49 1.76 6.18
N SER A 30 -9.68 2.00 5.66
CA SER A 30 -9.85 2.62 4.35
C SER A 30 -9.46 4.12 4.43
N GLY A 31 -9.05 4.70 3.30
CA GLY A 31 -8.74 6.13 3.17
C GLY A 31 -7.37 6.58 3.71
N ILE A 32 -6.50 5.66 4.14
CA ILE A 32 -5.12 6.01 4.53
C ILE A 32 -4.19 6.11 3.33
N ARG A 33 -3.33 7.12 3.35
CA ARG A 33 -2.24 7.29 2.38
C ARG A 33 -1.24 6.15 2.45
N VAL A 34 -0.81 5.71 1.27
CA VAL A 34 0.20 4.66 1.12
C VAL A 34 1.30 5.10 0.17
N GLN A 35 2.52 4.65 0.44
CA GLN A 35 3.67 4.84 -0.43
C GLN A 35 4.15 3.47 -0.90
N LEU A 36 4.41 3.33 -2.20
CA LEU A 36 5.05 2.17 -2.78
C LEU A 36 6.44 2.02 -2.16
N LEU A 37 6.65 0.89 -1.51
CA LEU A 37 7.93 0.56 -0.92
C LEU A 37 8.81 -0.17 -1.92
N LYS A 38 8.23 -1.20 -2.55
CA LYS A 38 8.92 -2.04 -3.54
C LYS A 38 7.94 -2.93 -4.28
N HIS A 39 8.38 -3.42 -5.43
CA HIS A 39 7.77 -4.52 -6.15
C HIS A 39 8.90 -5.42 -6.66
N ASP A 40 9.17 -6.52 -5.95
CA ASP A 40 10.26 -7.42 -6.33
C ASP A 40 9.85 -8.34 -7.49
N ALA A 41 10.82 -8.74 -8.31
CA ALA A 41 10.58 -9.72 -9.38
C ALA A 41 10.03 -11.03 -8.79
N GLY A 42 8.87 -11.47 -9.30
CA GLY A 42 8.15 -12.65 -8.80
C GLY A 42 7.11 -12.37 -7.70
N GLU A 43 7.04 -11.15 -7.17
CA GLU A 43 5.94 -10.76 -6.28
C GLU A 43 4.68 -10.45 -7.09
N LYS A 44 3.58 -11.13 -6.76
CA LYS A 44 2.28 -10.94 -7.42
C LYS A 44 1.67 -9.56 -7.16
N TYR A 45 2.03 -8.91 -6.06
CA TYR A 45 1.45 -7.64 -5.63
C TYR A 45 2.55 -6.69 -5.17
N PRO A 46 2.53 -5.41 -5.59
CA PRO A 46 3.39 -4.39 -5.01
C PRO A 46 3.19 -4.27 -3.50
N THR A 47 4.29 -3.99 -2.79
CA THR A 47 4.27 -3.75 -1.35
C THR A 47 4.28 -2.25 -1.08
N PHE A 48 3.33 -1.82 -0.26
CA PHE A 48 3.16 -0.45 0.20
C PHE A 48 3.40 -0.35 1.70
N THR A 49 3.81 0.83 2.15
CA THR A 49 3.80 1.22 3.56
C THR A 49 2.78 2.33 3.79
N ILE A 50 2.33 2.50 5.03
CA ILE A 50 1.52 3.66 5.42
C ILE A 50 2.39 4.91 5.31
N ALA A 51 1.86 5.93 4.63
CA ALA A 51 2.50 7.23 4.44
C ALA A 51 1.85 8.31 5.32
N ASP A 52 2.47 9.48 5.39
CA ASP A 52 1.87 10.65 6.03
C ASP A 52 0.70 11.18 5.21
N ALA A 53 -0.20 11.93 5.84
CA ALA A 53 -1.45 12.38 5.21
C ALA A 53 -1.27 13.25 3.96
N LYS A 54 -0.08 13.82 3.75
CA LYS A 54 0.25 14.72 2.62
C LYS A 54 1.29 14.13 1.65
N SER A 55 1.63 12.84 1.77
CA SER A 55 2.60 12.15 0.93
C SER A 55 2.08 10.76 0.54
N GLY A 56 2.81 10.03 -0.30
CA GLY A 56 2.40 8.73 -0.82
C GLY A 56 2.04 8.76 -2.30
N ASP A 57 1.64 7.61 -2.81
CA ASP A 57 1.27 7.38 -4.22
C ASP A 57 -0.22 7.04 -4.39
N GLY A 58 -0.97 6.95 -3.28
CA GLY A 58 -2.38 6.58 -3.33
C GLY A 58 -3.00 6.32 -1.96
N PHE A 59 -4.17 5.68 -1.99
CA PHE A 59 -5.00 5.37 -0.82
C PHE A 59 -5.33 3.88 -0.74
N ALA A 60 -5.30 3.34 0.47
CA ALA A 60 -5.84 2.02 0.75
C ALA A 60 -7.36 2.06 0.88
N LEU A 61 -8.04 1.10 0.26
CA LEU A 61 -9.50 0.90 0.38
C LEU A 61 -9.83 -0.26 1.34
#